data_AF-A0A3N5XBS1-F1
#
_entry.id   AF-A0A3N5XBS1-F1
#
_cell.length_a   1.000
_cell.length_b   1.000
_cell.length_c   1.000
_cell.angle_alpha   90.00
_cell.angle_beta   90.00
_cell.angle_gamma   90.00
#
_symmetry.space_group_name_H-M   'P 1'
#
loop_
_entity.id
_entity.type
_entity.pdbx_description
1 polymer ?
#
loop_
_entity_poly.entity_id
_entity_poly.type
_entity_poly.pdbx_seq_one_letter_code
_entity_poly.pdbx_strand_id
1 'polypeptide(L)'
;MSTVSVSTPFPIFTDIDGQPLENGYIWVGTANLNPIVNPINVYWDAALTIPAAQPIRTLGGYPINNGTPARIYVNSQYSIQVQNRNGSVVYSAPVDTEFMSSANVSYLPAGTGAVATTVQAKLRESVSVKDFGAVGDGVTDDTAAIQAAIDGSPAGTTIEVFNHLLSDAVIIDKPLTILSRGISVVQQTIWGVPAWIVAGGVSNVQFLGTHHQKYTGTRTYPIPVPTSTDARIQAFYNLFPGSERILCAGIACRSPVNNLYVDNVYMYGFFCGLTVAGLVSSTASDTKNIQVNTIHVDTIDWGVLIGGGVRDIYIETLIADNITAISPS
;
A
#
# COMPACT_ATOMS: atom_id res chain seq x y z
N MET A 1 19.12 4.80 -28.86
CA MET A 1 20.20 4.23 -28.02
C MET A 1 20.66 5.31 -27.07
N SER A 2 20.56 5.09 -25.76
CA SER A 2 21.17 5.99 -24.78
C SER A 2 22.69 5.82 -24.83
N THR A 3 23.41 6.89 -25.14
CA THR A 3 24.86 6.93 -25.00
C THR A 3 25.22 6.91 -23.51
N VAL A 4 26.04 5.95 -23.10
CA VAL A 4 26.52 5.85 -21.72
C VAL A 4 27.92 6.47 -21.66
N SER A 5 28.15 7.37 -20.70
CA SER A 5 29.49 7.92 -20.46
C SER A 5 30.39 6.86 -19.82
N VAL A 6 31.65 6.80 -20.25
CA VAL A 6 32.68 6.03 -19.54
C VAL A 6 33.01 6.80 -18.25
N SER A 7 32.75 6.20 -17.09
CA SER A 7 33.02 6.80 -15.78
C SER A 7 34.21 6.13 -15.10
N THR A 8 34.92 6.89 -14.26
CA THR A 8 36.03 6.37 -13.47
C THR A 8 35.50 5.44 -12.38
N PRO A 9 36.18 4.32 -12.11
CA PRO A 9 35.70 3.35 -11.13
C PRO A 9 35.82 3.89 -9.70
N PHE A 10 36.63 4.91 -9.42
CA PHE A 10 36.77 5.51 -8.09
C PHE A 10 36.72 7.03 -8.18
N PRO A 11 36.02 7.71 -7.25
CA PRO A 11 36.06 9.16 -7.19
C PRO A 11 37.48 9.63 -6.88
N ILE A 12 37.96 10.61 -7.64
CA ILE A 12 39.25 11.26 -7.40
C ILE A 12 39.01 12.61 -6.73
N PHE A 13 39.74 12.85 -5.65
CA PHE A 13 39.82 14.13 -4.96
C PHE A 13 41.14 14.79 -5.32
N THR A 14 41.08 16.04 -5.73
CA THR A 14 42.26 16.85 -6.05
C THR A 14 42.58 17.80 -4.91
N ASP A 15 43.84 18.21 -4.78
CA ASP A 15 44.25 19.36 -3.99
C ASP A 15 43.84 20.67 -4.69
N ILE A 16 44.05 21.80 -4.03
CA ILE A 16 43.68 23.14 -4.51
C ILE A 16 44.30 23.49 -5.87
N ASP A 17 45.47 22.91 -6.16
CA ASP A 17 46.22 23.10 -7.41
C ASP A 17 45.81 22.10 -8.52
N GLY A 18 44.78 21.28 -8.29
CA GLY A 18 44.28 20.27 -9.23
C GLY A 18 45.10 18.98 -9.30
N GLN A 19 46.20 18.88 -8.57
CA GLN A 19 46.96 17.64 -8.39
C GLN A 19 46.16 16.62 -7.56
N PRO A 20 46.42 15.30 -7.66
CA PRO A 20 45.78 14.34 -6.79
C PRO A 20 45.98 14.68 -5.31
N LEU A 21 44.92 14.57 -4.51
CA LEU A 21 44.98 14.91 -3.09
C LEU A 21 45.79 13.86 -2.33
N GLU A 22 46.99 14.23 -1.91
CA GLU A 22 47.89 13.34 -1.18
C GLU A 22 47.83 13.56 0.33
N ASN A 23 47.58 12.46 1.07
CA ASN A 23 47.47 12.48 2.53
C ASN A 23 46.37 13.42 3.04
N GLY A 24 45.29 13.54 2.29
CA GLY A 24 44.12 14.34 2.66
C GLY A 24 43.21 13.64 3.66
N TYR A 25 42.16 14.37 4.05
CA TYR A 25 41.12 13.94 4.97
C TYR A 25 39.76 14.16 4.32
N ILE A 26 38.95 13.12 4.26
CA ILE A 26 37.56 13.18 3.80
C ILE A 26 36.67 12.96 5.02
N TRP A 27 35.72 13.88 5.19
CA TRP A 27 34.66 13.82 6.20
C TRP A 27 33.31 13.79 5.50
N VAL A 28 32.43 12.92 5.98
CA VAL A 28 31.07 12.71 5.48
C VAL A 28 30.13 12.78 6.67
N GLY A 29 29.09 13.59 6.56
CA GLY A 29 28.19 13.88 7.67
C GLY A 29 26.74 14.01 7.26
N THR A 30 25.93 14.42 8.22
CA THR A 30 24.51 14.67 8.00
C THR A 30 24.33 15.81 6.98
N ALA A 31 23.47 15.59 5.98
CA ALA A 31 23.17 16.61 4.97
C ALA A 31 22.80 17.96 5.60
N ASN A 32 23.28 19.03 4.99
CA ASN A 32 23.19 20.44 5.38
C ASN A 32 23.90 20.82 6.70
N LEU A 33 24.59 19.89 7.37
CA LEU A 33 25.36 20.14 8.58
C LEU A 33 26.86 19.99 8.34
N ASN A 34 27.67 20.58 9.23
CA ASN A 34 29.12 20.43 9.18
C ASN A 34 29.50 18.95 9.43
N PRO A 35 30.17 18.27 8.47
CA PRO A 35 30.43 16.83 8.55
C PRO A 35 31.49 16.42 9.58
N ILE A 36 32.35 17.35 10.01
CA ILE A 36 33.34 17.09 11.06
C ILE A 36 32.64 17.00 12.42
N VAL A 37 31.67 17.88 12.65
CA VAL A 37 30.92 17.96 13.92
C VAL A 37 29.76 16.96 13.95
N ASN A 38 29.18 16.65 12.78
CA ASN A 38 28.02 15.77 12.64
C ASN A 38 28.33 14.61 11.69
N PRO A 39 29.31 13.74 12.02
CA PRO A 39 29.69 12.63 11.16
C PRO A 39 28.60 11.56 11.11
N ILE A 40 28.47 10.90 9.96
CA ILE A 40 27.62 9.71 9.80
C ILE A 40 28.49 8.46 9.62
N ASN A 41 27.85 7.29 9.71
CA ASN A 41 28.54 6.03 9.42
C ASN A 41 28.84 5.93 7.92
N VAL A 42 30.09 5.64 7.59
CA VAL A 42 30.57 5.39 6.23
C VAL A 42 31.10 3.97 6.17
N TYR A 43 31.01 3.32 5.01
CA TYR A 43 31.38 1.93 4.82
C TYR A 43 32.26 1.73 3.59
N TRP A 44 33.09 0.68 3.61
CA TRP A 44 33.95 0.28 2.49
C TRP A 44 33.24 -0.64 1.48
N ASP A 45 32.04 -1.11 1.79
CA ASP A 45 31.25 -2.03 0.99
C ASP A 45 29.79 -1.57 0.85
N ALA A 46 29.16 -1.94 -0.27
CA ALA A 46 27.77 -1.57 -0.56
C ALA A 46 26.74 -2.27 0.35
N ALA A 47 27.12 -3.38 0.99
CA ALA A 47 26.27 -4.08 1.97
C ALA A 47 26.29 -3.41 3.36
N LEU A 48 27.09 -2.34 3.55
CA LEU A 48 27.18 -1.56 4.78
C LEU A 48 27.64 -2.40 5.98
N THR A 49 28.58 -3.33 5.74
CA THR A 49 29.05 -4.28 6.76
C THR A 49 30.45 -3.97 7.27
N ILE A 50 31.27 -3.25 6.49
CA ILE A 50 32.66 -2.93 6.81
C ILE A 50 32.77 -1.41 7.07
N PRO A 51 32.83 -0.96 8.33
CA PRO A 51 32.90 0.46 8.64
C PRO A 51 34.19 1.11 8.12
N ALA A 52 34.05 2.32 7.57
CA ALA A 52 35.13 3.21 7.20
C ALA A 52 35.26 4.31 8.28
N ALA A 53 36.25 4.18 9.15
CA ALA A 53 36.50 5.15 10.20
C ALA A 53 36.88 6.52 9.60
N GLN A 54 36.25 7.57 10.10
CA GLN A 54 36.49 8.95 9.67
C GLN A 54 37.52 9.63 10.58
N PRO A 55 38.40 10.51 10.03
CA PRO A 55 38.48 10.92 8.63
C PRO A 55 39.05 9.83 7.72
N ILE A 56 38.47 9.73 6.53
CA ILE A 56 38.94 8.80 5.49
C ILE A 56 40.15 9.43 4.80
N ARG A 57 41.23 8.65 4.66
CA ARG A 57 42.51 9.12 4.10
C ARG A 57 42.53 8.97 2.58
N THR A 58 43.32 9.83 1.93
CA THR A 58 43.58 9.75 0.48
C THR A 58 45.03 9.45 0.12
N LEU A 59 45.23 8.73 -0.99
CA LEU A 59 46.52 8.48 -1.65
C LEU A 59 46.29 8.47 -3.17
N GLY A 60 47.09 9.20 -3.94
CA GLY A 60 46.84 9.34 -5.39
C GLY A 60 45.50 10.00 -5.70
N GLY A 61 44.95 10.79 -4.77
CA GLY A 61 43.62 11.38 -4.85
C GLY A 61 42.46 10.42 -4.56
N TYR A 62 42.72 9.13 -4.34
CA TYR A 62 41.66 8.16 -4.06
C TYR A 62 41.47 7.94 -2.56
N PRO A 63 40.23 7.72 -2.07
CA PRO A 63 40.00 7.16 -0.74
C PRO A 63 40.69 5.80 -0.63
N ILE A 64 41.42 5.57 0.47
CA ILE A 64 42.17 4.32 0.67
C ILE A 64 41.61 3.47 1.81
N ASN A 65 41.37 2.20 1.51
CA ASN A 65 41.18 1.16 2.52
C ASN A 65 42.45 0.31 2.60
N ASN A 66 43.17 0.41 3.71
CA ASN A 66 44.43 -0.32 3.95
C ASN A 66 45.42 -0.26 2.78
N GLY A 67 45.60 0.94 2.19
CA GLY A 67 46.53 1.20 1.09
C GLY A 67 46.00 0.91 -0.31
N THR A 68 44.78 0.36 -0.45
CA THR A 68 44.15 0.12 -1.76
C THR A 68 43.06 1.17 -2.02
N PRO A 69 43.01 1.79 -3.22
CA PRO A 69 41.88 2.64 -3.62
C PRO A 69 40.54 1.92 -3.46
N ALA A 70 39.59 2.56 -2.79
CA ALA A 70 38.28 1.98 -2.50
C ALA A 70 37.16 3.02 -2.62
N ARG A 71 35.95 2.54 -2.90
CA ARG A 71 34.74 3.36 -2.81
C ARG A 71 34.28 3.44 -1.36
N ILE A 72 33.64 4.56 -1.04
CA ILE A 72 32.96 4.78 0.23
C ILE A 72 31.45 4.77 0.00
N TYR A 73 30.70 4.19 0.94
CA TYR A 73 29.27 4.00 0.86
C TYR A 73 28.58 4.58 2.09
N VAL A 74 27.42 5.19 1.88
CA VAL A 74 26.51 5.69 2.91
C VAL A 74 25.07 5.35 2.51
N ASN A 75 24.14 5.38 3.46
CA ASN A 75 22.74 4.98 3.25
C ASN A 75 21.76 6.16 3.27
N SER A 76 22.25 7.39 3.20
CA SER A 76 21.45 8.61 3.21
C SER A 76 22.11 9.70 2.37
N GLN A 77 21.37 10.78 2.11
CA GLN A 77 22.00 12.03 1.69
C GLN A 77 23.05 12.46 2.73
N TYR A 78 24.11 13.11 2.26
CA TYR A 78 25.26 13.45 3.10
C TYR A 78 25.83 14.83 2.76
N SER A 79 26.45 15.46 3.75
CA SER A 79 27.41 16.54 3.52
C SER A 79 28.82 15.96 3.42
N ILE A 80 29.72 16.63 2.70
CA ILE A 80 31.11 16.21 2.56
C ILE A 80 32.05 17.39 2.71
N GLN A 81 33.16 17.19 3.42
CA GLN A 81 34.26 18.14 3.50
C GLN A 81 35.58 17.41 3.31
N VAL A 82 36.38 17.91 2.38
CA VAL A 82 37.67 17.35 2.00
C VAL A 82 38.75 18.37 2.32
N GLN A 83 39.75 17.95 3.08
CA GLN A 83 40.87 18.77 3.51
C GLN A 83 42.19 18.19 2.99
N ASN A 84 43.14 19.07 2.69
CA ASN A 84 44.51 18.66 2.42
C ASN A 84 45.25 18.25 3.70
N ARG A 85 46.49 17.77 3.54
CA ARG A 85 47.32 17.31 4.66
C ARG A 85 47.52 18.33 5.78
N ASN A 86 47.40 19.62 5.45
CA ASN A 86 47.57 20.74 6.39
C ASN A 86 46.25 21.15 7.06
N GLY A 87 45.13 20.46 6.77
CA GLY A 87 43.81 20.76 7.30
C GLY A 87 43.05 21.87 6.57
N SER A 88 43.60 22.43 5.50
CA SER A 88 42.91 23.42 4.67
C SER A 88 41.81 22.74 3.87
N VAL A 89 40.61 23.35 3.83
CA VAL A 89 39.49 22.84 3.04
C VAL A 89 39.81 23.02 1.55
N VAL A 90 39.66 21.94 0.78
CA VAL A 90 39.85 21.93 -0.67
C VAL A 90 38.50 21.82 -1.38
N TYR A 91 37.62 20.98 -0.86
CA TYR A 91 36.27 20.81 -1.38
C TYR A 91 35.28 20.65 -0.23
N SER A 92 34.09 21.21 -0.38
CA SER A 92 32.99 20.99 0.54
C SER A 92 31.68 21.10 -0.20
N ALA A 93 30.74 20.23 0.13
CA ALA A 93 29.36 20.32 -0.32
C ALA A 93 28.41 20.04 0.85
N PRO A 94 27.39 20.90 1.05
CA PRO A 94 26.44 20.72 2.14
C PRO A 94 25.49 19.54 1.90
N VAL A 95 25.30 19.11 0.65
CA VAL A 95 24.47 17.95 0.29
C VAL A 95 25.12 17.24 -0.90
N ASP A 96 24.84 15.96 -1.07
CA ASP A 96 25.35 15.16 -2.16
C ASP A 96 24.76 15.58 -3.51
N THR A 97 25.62 15.65 -4.53
CA THR A 97 25.28 16.17 -5.86
C THR A 97 24.64 15.13 -6.78
N GLU A 98 24.74 13.85 -6.44
CA GLU A 98 24.33 12.73 -7.30
C GLU A 98 23.22 11.86 -6.68
N PHE A 99 22.56 12.31 -5.61
CA PHE A 99 21.41 11.59 -5.05
C PHE A 99 20.23 11.60 -6.03
N MET A 100 20.07 10.51 -6.77
CA MET A 100 18.90 10.31 -7.61
C MET A 100 17.75 9.72 -6.80
N SER A 101 16.86 10.59 -6.33
CA SER A 101 15.55 10.20 -5.80
C SER A 101 14.50 10.18 -6.89
N SER A 102 13.56 9.23 -6.86
CA SER A 102 12.38 9.22 -7.74
C SER A 102 11.52 10.48 -7.61
N ALA A 103 11.62 11.19 -6.47
CA ALA A 103 11.00 12.49 -6.27
C ALA A 103 11.57 13.57 -7.20
N ASN A 104 12.83 13.41 -7.62
CA ASN A 104 13.58 14.40 -8.41
C ASN A 104 13.74 13.98 -9.88
N VAL A 105 13.34 12.75 -10.25
CA VAL A 105 13.36 12.30 -11.65
C VAL A 105 12.09 12.79 -12.35
N SER A 106 12.24 13.69 -13.32
CA SER A 106 11.13 14.19 -14.13
C SER A 106 10.60 13.11 -15.08
N TYR A 107 9.28 13.04 -15.20
CA TYR A 107 8.54 12.17 -16.12
C TYR A 107 7.57 13.01 -16.95
N LEU A 108 7.72 12.99 -18.27
CA LEU A 108 6.80 13.60 -19.23
C LEU A 108 6.10 12.50 -20.03
N PRO A 109 4.78 12.29 -19.85
CA PRO A 109 4.03 11.33 -20.67
C PRO A 109 4.11 11.66 -22.15
N ALA A 110 3.98 10.64 -23.01
CA ALA A 110 3.83 10.84 -24.44
C ALA A 110 2.45 11.46 -24.77
N GLY A 111 2.42 12.41 -25.71
CA GLY A 111 1.20 13.03 -26.23
C GLY A 111 1.24 14.56 -26.24
N THR A 112 0.62 15.17 -27.25
CA THR A 112 0.51 16.63 -27.36
C THR A 112 -0.29 17.19 -26.17
N GLY A 113 0.31 18.12 -25.42
CA GLY A 113 -0.32 18.74 -24.25
C GLY A 113 -0.08 18.01 -22.92
N ALA A 114 0.70 16.93 -22.90
CA ALA A 114 1.10 16.28 -21.65
C ALA A 114 1.92 17.23 -20.76
N VAL A 115 1.66 17.19 -19.45
CA VAL A 115 2.35 18.00 -18.44
C VAL A 115 3.37 17.13 -17.72
N ALA A 116 4.58 17.66 -17.53
CA ALA A 116 5.63 16.97 -16.80
C ALA A 116 5.27 16.81 -15.31
N THR A 117 5.59 15.65 -14.75
CA THR A 117 5.47 15.33 -13.32
C THR A 117 6.77 14.64 -12.86
N THR A 118 6.77 14.00 -11.69
CA THR A 118 7.90 13.19 -11.20
C THR A 118 7.57 11.70 -11.32
N VAL A 119 8.60 10.87 -11.47
CA VAL A 119 8.43 9.40 -11.50
C VAL A 119 7.73 8.92 -10.22
N GLN A 120 8.09 9.46 -9.06
CA GLN A 120 7.42 9.13 -7.80
C GLN A 120 5.93 9.49 -7.81
N ALA A 121 5.59 10.71 -8.23
CA ALA A 121 4.18 11.11 -8.29
C ALA A 121 3.40 10.21 -9.25
N LYS A 122 4.01 9.87 -10.40
CA LYS A 122 3.38 8.99 -11.39
C LYS A 122 3.13 7.58 -10.86
N LEU A 123 4.11 6.97 -10.20
CA LEU A 123 3.97 5.62 -9.66
C LEU A 123 3.00 5.54 -8.48
N ARG A 124 2.71 6.65 -7.80
CA ARG A 124 1.73 6.72 -6.69
C ARG A 124 0.28 6.90 -7.14
N GLU A 125 0.03 7.06 -8.45
CA GLU A 125 -1.34 7.11 -8.97
C GLU A 125 -2.07 5.76 -8.78
N SER A 126 -1.33 4.65 -8.68
CA SER A 126 -1.84 3.32 -8.35
C SER A 126 -0.95 2.66 -7.31
N VAL A 127 -1.53 1.99 -6.32
CA VAL A 127 -0.81 1.30 -5.25
C VAL A 127 -1.00 -0.21 -5.39
N SER A 128 0.09 -0.98 -5.36
CA SER A 128 -0.01 -2.43 -5.26
C SER A 128 0.00 -2.85 -3.80
N VAL A 129 -0.89 -3.78 -3.40
CA VAL A 129 -0.82 -4.37 -2.05
C VAL A 129 0.48 -5.14 -1.79
N LYS A 130 1.21 -5.51 -2.84
CA LYS A 130 2.55 -6.11 -2.73
C LYS A 130 3.60 -5.16 -2.18
N ASP A 131 3.42 -3.84 -2.37
CA ASP A 131 4.29 -2.83 -1.77
C ASP A 131 4.15 -2.78 -0.24
N PHE A 132 3.08 -3.38 0.28
CA PHE A 132 2.78 -3.52 1.71
C PHE A 132 2.99 -4.94 2.24
N GLY A 133 3.62 -5.82 1.45
CA GLY A 133 4.00 -7.16 1.85
C GLY A 133 2.99 -8.26 1.55
N ALA A 134 1.94 -7.98 0.77
CA ALA A 134 1.04 -9.03 0.30
C ALA A 134 1.78 -9.99 -0.66
N VAL A 135 1.52 -11.29 -0.53
CA VAL A 135 2.09 -12.33 -1.38
C VAL A 135 1.27 -12.45 -2.67
N GLY A 136 -0.05 -12.49 -2.57
CA GLY A 136 -0.93 -12.58 -3.72
C GLY A 136 -0.91 -13.96 -4.42
N ASP A 137 -0.84 -15.05 -3.64
CA ASP A 137 -0.89 -16.45 -4.11
C ASP A 137 -2.25 -17.14 -3.88
N GLY A 138 -3.21 -16.46 -3.23
CA GLY A 138 -4.51 -17.00 -2.86
C GLY A 138 -4.50 -18.02 -1.72
N VAL A 139 -3.36 -18.18 -1.02
CA VAL A 139 -3.15 -19.16 0.06
C VAL A 139 -2.57 -18.50 1.31
N THR A 140 -1.62 -17.58 1.13
CA THR A 140 -1.06 -16.77 2.20
C THR A 140 -2.06 -15.69 2.60
N ASP A 141 -2.28 -15.52 3.91
CA ASP A 141 -3.19 -14.51 4.43
C ASP A 141 -2.62 -13.10 4.20
N ASP A 142 -3.26 -12.37 3.30
CA ASP A 142 -2.87 -11.02 2.88
C ASP A 142 -3.67 -9.93 3.60
N THR A 143 -4.59 -10.28 4.52
CA THR A 143 -5.51 -9.32 5.17
C THR A 143 -4.76 -8.10 5.74
N ALA A 144 -3.68 -8.33 6.50
CA ALA A 144 -2.94 -7.23 7.15
C ALA A 144 -2.22 -6.32 6.14
N ALA A 145 -1.65 -6.89 5.08
CA ALA A 145 -0.96 -6.12 4.04
C ALA A 145 -1.94 -5.28 3.22
N ILE A 146 -3.12 -5.83 2.91
CA ILE A 146 -4.19 -5.12 2.21
C ILE A 146 -4.74 -3.98 3.08
N GLN A 147 -4.96 -4.22 4.38
CA GLN A 147 -5.39 -3.16 5.29
C GLN A 147 -4.32 -2.05 5.39
N ALA A 148 -3.04 -2.41 5.50
CA ALA A 148 -1.95 -1.43 5.54
C ALA A 148 -1.88 -0.59 4.24
N ALA A 149 -2.15 -1.20 3.08
CA ALA A 149 -2.22 -0.48 1.81
C ALA A 149 -3.35 0.56 1.79
N ILE A 150 -4.53 0.22 2.33
CA ILE A 150 -5.65 1.15 2.47
C ILE A 150 -5.30 2.28 3.44
N ASP A 151 -4.76 1.94 4.61
CA ASP A 151 -4.42 2.90 5.65
C ASP A 151 -3.36 3.90 5.16
N GLY A 152 -2.34 3.40 4.44
CA GLY A 152 -1.23 4.18 3.89
C GLY A 152 -1.54 4.97 2.61
N SER A 153 -2.67 4.68 1.94
CA SER A 153 -3.03 5.34 0.69
C SER A 153 -3.82 6.64 0.91
N PRO A 154 -3.55 7.70 0.12
CA PRO A 154 -4.40 8.89 0.05
C PRO A 154 -5.83 8.58 -0.43
N ALA A 155 -6.76 9.47 -0.12
CA ALA A 155 -8.11 9.41 -0.69
C ALA A 155 -8.07 9.61 -2.22
N GLY A 156 -8.88 8.84 -2.94
CA GLY A 156 -8.98 8.83 -4.39
C GLY A 156 -7.98 7.89 -5.09
N THR A 157 -7.10 7.21 -4.34
CA THR A 157 -6.12 6.29 -4.91
C THR A 157 -6.78 5.00 -5.42
N THR A 158 -6.21 4.45 -6.50
CA THR A 158 -6.51 3.09 -6.96
C THR A 158 -5.59 2.09 -6.28
N ILE A 159 -6.16 1.12 -5.57
CA ILE A 159 -5.43 0.01 -4.94
C ILE A 159 -5.64 -1.25 -5.78
N GLU A 160 -4.54 -1.80 -6.27
CA GLU A 160 -4.52 -3.04 -7.05
C GLU A 160 -4.39 -4.25 -6.14
N VAL A 161 -5.36 -5.16 -6.21
CA VAL A 161 -5.35 -6.45 -5.54
C VAL A 161 -5.33 -7.59 -6.54
N PHE A 162 -4.60 -8.66 -6.22
CA PHE A 162 -4.45 -9.82 -7.08
C PHE A 162 -4.33 -11.08 -6.24
N ASN A 163 -5.18 -12.07 -6.49
CA ASN A 163 -5.15 -13.42 -5.90
C ASN A 163 -4.79 -13.46 -4.40
N HIS A 164 -5.71 -13.14 -3.50
CA HIS A 164 -5.38 -13.00 -2.07
C HIS A 164 -6.27 -13.89 -1.20
N LEU A 165 -5.73 -14.36 -0.08
CA LEU A 165 -6.54 -14.94 0.99
C LEU A 165 -6.84 -13.85 2.03
N LEU A 166 -8.10 -13.76 2.45
CA LEU A 166 -8.53 -12.93 3.59
C LEU A 166 -9.00 -13.83 4.73
N SER A 167 -8.36 -13.73 5.90
CA SER A 167 -8.85 -14.41 7.13
C SER A 167 -9.84 -13.56 7.94
N ASP A 168 -9.85 -12.25 7.70
CA ASP A 168 -10.76 -11.27 8.29
C ASP A 168 -11.10 -10.16 7.29
N ALA A 169 -12.14 -9.38 7.62
CA ALA A 169 -12.67 -8.30 6.81
C ALA A 169 -11.68 -7.14 6.65
N VAL A 170 -11.61 -6.61 5.43
CA VAL A 170 -10.85 -5.40 5.11
C VAL A 170 -11.76 -4.19 5.14
N ILE A 171 -11.34 -3.12 5.82
CA ILE A 171 -12.15 -1.90 6.02
C ILE A 171 -11.66 -0.79 5.10
N ILE A 172 -12.59 -0.23 4.32
CA ILE A 172 -12.43 0.95 3.48
C ILE A 172 -13.08 2.13 4.21
N ASP A 173 -12.26 3.03 4.72
CA ASP A 173 -12.66 4.19 5.54
C ASP A 173 -12.52 5.54 4.82
N LYS A 174 -12.10 5.51 3.55
CA LYS A 174 -11.86 6.70 2.73
C LYS A 174 -12.21 6.43 1.26
N PRO A 175 -12.43 7.47 0.44
CA PRO A 175 -12.70 7.31 -1.00
C PRO A 175 -11.56 6.55 -1.66
N LEU A 176 -11.83 5.40 -2.28
CA LEU A 176 -10.83 4.54 -2.91
C LEU A 176 -11.43 3.78 -4.08
N THR A 177 -10.57 3.41 -5.03
CA THR A 177 -10.89 2.43 -6.07
C THR A 177 -10.15 1.13 -5.78
N ILE A 178 -10.88 0.03 -5.58
CA ILE A 178 -10.30 -1.31 -5.46
C ILE A 178 -10.35 -1.97 -6.84
N LEU A 179 -9.19 -2.10 -7.47
CA LEU A 179 -9.03 -2.77 -8.75
C LEU A 179 -8.61 -4.22 -8.52
N SER A 180 -9.51 -5.16 -8.80
CA SER A 180 -9.19 -6.59 -8.75
C SER A 180 -8.87 -7.14 -10.14
N ARG A 181 -7.78 -7.90 -10.22
CA ARG A 181 -7.37 -8.66 -11.41
C ARG A 181 -7.29 -10.17 -11.16
N GLY A 182 -7.83 -10.66 -10.04
CA GLY A 182 -7.71 -12.06 -9.63
C GLY A 182 -8.82 -12.53 -8.70
N ILE A 183 -8.60 -13.65 -8.01
CA ILE A 183 -9.55 -14.26 -7.07
C ILE A 183 -9.22 -13.89 -5.62
N SER A 184 -10.12 -13.20 -4.94
CA SER A 184 -10.17 -13.12 -3.49
C SER A 184 -10.71 -14.44 -2.93
N VAL A 185 -9.88 -15.21 -2.22
CA VAL A 185 -10.36 -16.30 -1.37
C VAL A 185 -10.63 -15.70 0.01
N VAL A 186 -11.82 -15.92 0.53
CA VAL A 186 -12.24 -15.41 1.84
C VAL A 186 -12.40 -16.62 2.75
N GLN A 187 -11.56 -16.71 3.77
CA GLN A 187 -11.67 -17.76 4.77
C GLN A 187 -12.71 -17.35 5.81
N GLN A 188 -13.85 -18.03 5.80
CA GLN A 188 -14.85 -17.94 6.85
C GLN A 188 -14.32 -18.65 8.10
N THR A 189 -13.81 -17.86 9.04
CA THR A 189 -13.49 -18.33 10.39
C THR A 189 -14.75 -18.46 11.25
N ILE A 190 -15.80 -17.71 10.93
CA ILE A 190 -17.13 -17.69 11.58
C ILE A 190 -18.23 -17.45 10.54
N TRP A 191 -19.50 -17.61 10.92
CA TRP A 191 -20.65 -17.24 10.07
C TRP A 191 -20.63 -15.75 9.73
N GLY A 192 -20.65 -15.44 8.44
CA GLY A 192 -20.97 -14.09 7.93
C GLY A 192 -19.83 -13.06 7.94
N VAL A 193 -18.57 -13.50 7.82
CA VAL A 193 -17.43 -12.59 7.62
C VAL A 193 -17.51 -11.93 6.25
N PRO A 194 -17.61 -10.59 6.15
CA PRO A 194 -17.49 -9.91 4.87
C PRO A 194 -16.03 -9.84 4.42
N ALA A 195 -15.80 -9.97 3.12
CA ALA A 195 -14.49 -9.68 2.55
C ALA A 195 -14.14 -8.20 2.68
N TRP A 196 -15.13 -7.34 2.39
CA TRP A 196 -14.96 -5.90 2.33
C TRP A 196 -16.04 -5.18 3.14
N ILE A 197 -15.60 -4.22 3.95
CA ILE A 197 -16.47 -3.31 4.70
C ILE A 197 -16.22 -1.89 4.20
N VAL A 198 -17.24 -1.25 3.64
CA VAL A 198 -17.23 0.20 3.41
C VAL A 198 -17.77 0.86 4.67
N ALA A 199 -16.93 1.66 5.33
CA ALA A 199 -17.30 2.37 6.54
C ALA A 199 -18.37 3.45 6.28
N GLY A 200 -19.10 3.82 7.33
CA GLY A 200 -20.06 4.93 7.26
C GLY A 200 -19.35 6.27 7.12
N GLY A 201 -19.97 7.19 6.39
CA GLY A 201 -19.45 8.51 6.03
C GLY A 201 -18.58 8.53 4.78
N VAL A 202 -18.26 7.37 4.19
CA VAL A 202 -17.37 7.28 3.03
C VAL A 202 -18.14 7.51 1.73
N SER A 203 -17.52 8.22 0.79
CA SER A 203 -18.08 8.44 -0.54
C SER A 203 -17.12 8.05 -1.66
N ASN A 204 -17.66 7.82 -2.86
CA ASN A 204 -16.89 7.52 -4.07
C ASN A 204 -15.98 6.28 -3.93
N VAL A 205 -16.55 5.19 -3.41
CA VAL A 205 -15.87 3.88 -3.38
C VAL A 205 -16.24 3.11 -4.64
N GLN A 206 -15.22 2.56 -5.31
CA GLN A 206 -15.38 1.81 -6.55
C GLN A 206 -14.74 0.43 -6.42
N PHE A 207 -15.48 -0.62 -6.78
CA PHE A 207 -14.94 -1.95 -7.01
C PHE A 207 -14.92 -2.19 -8.52
N LEU A 208 -13.72 -2.16 -9.11
CA LEU A 208 -13.51 -2.30 -10.55
C LEU A 208 -12.73 -3.57 -10.89
N GLY A 209 -12.89 -4.03 -12.13
CA GLY A 209 -12.28 -5.28 -12.59
C GLY A 209 -13.09 -6.50 -12.16
N THR A 210 -12.50 -7.69 -12.23
CA THR A 210 -13.20 -8.92 -11.85
C THR A 210 -12.88 -9.27 -10.40
N HIS A 211 -13.88 -9.25 -9.54
CA HIS A 211 -13.74 -9.61 -8.12
C HIS A 211 -14.36 -10.99 -7.91
N HIS A 212 -13.54 -12.04 -7.86
CA HIS A 212 -14.05 -13.34 -7.41
C HIS A 212 -13.90 -13.42 -5.89
N GLN A 213 -14.96 -13.68 -5.14
CA GLN A 213 -14.92 -13.92 -3.70
C GLN A 213 -15.31 -15.37 -3.43
N LYS A 214 -14.35 -16.21 -3.02
CA LYS A 214 -14.61 -17.61 -2.70
C LYS A 214 -14.60 -17.82 -1.20
N TYR A 215 -15.76 -18.10 -0.62
CA TYR A 215 -15.89 -18.37 0.81
C TYR A 215 -15.56 -19.83 1.14
N THR A 216 -14.67 -20.06 2.11
CA THR A 216 -14.25 -21.40 2.56
C THR A 216 -14.28 -21.51 4.08
N GLY A 217 -14.75 -22.62 4.68
CA GLY A 217 -14.87 -22.78 6.15
C GLY A 217 -16.01 -23.69 6.61
N THR A 218 -16.15 -23.94 7.92
CA THR A 218 -17.19 -24.83 8.49
C THR A 218 -18.34 -24.05 9.14
N ARG A 219 -19.59 -24.46 8.86
CA ARG A 219 -20.79 -24.01 9.57
C ARG A 219 -20.76 -24.51 11.02
N THR A 220 -20.24 -23.71 11.96
CA THR A 220 -20.37 -24.04 13.38
C THR A 220 -21.50 -23.23 14.02
N TYR A 221 -22.58 -23.91 14.37
CA TYR A 221 -23.66 -23.41 15.23
C TYR A 221 -23.75 -24.36 16.44
N PRO A 222 -23.93 -23.90 17.70
CA PRO A 222 -23.98 -22.53 18.20
C PRO A 222 -22.62 -22.02 18.69
N ILE A 223 -22.38 -20.71 18.62
CA ILE A 223 -21.12 -20.08 19.07
C ILE A 223 -21.24 -19.75 20.58
N PRO A 224 -20.34 -20.25 21.44
CA PRO A 224 -20.21 -19.76 22.82
C PRO A 224 -19.75 -18.30 22.81
N VAL A 225 -20.45 -17.42 23.53
CA VAL A 225 -20.08 -16.00 23.67
C VAL A 225 -18.77 -15.91 24.46
N PRO A 226 -17.64 -15.44 23.89
CA PRO A 226 -16.40 -15.33 24.63
C PRO A 226 -16.47 -14.15 25.59
N THR A 227 -16.18 -14.39 26.86
CA THR A 227 -16.09 -13.35 27.89
C THR A 227 -14.65 -12.83 28.00
N SER A 228 -14.13 -12.06 27.04
CA SER A 228 -12.90 -11.27 27.28
C SER A 228 -12.61 -10.21 26.21
N THR A 229 -11.89 -9.19 26.66
CA THR A 229 -11.59 -7.85 26.13
C THR A 229 -10.72 -7.74 24.88
N ASP A 230 -10.62 -8.77 24.03
CA ASP A 230 -9.87 -8.67 22.77
C ASP A 230 -10.75 -8.14 21.63
N ALA A 231 -10.64 -6.83 21.37
CA ALA A 231 -11.44 -6.09 20.38
C ALA A 231 -11.17 -6.46 18.90
N ARG A 232 -10.38 -7.49 18.63
CA ARG A 232 -9.97 -7.88 17.27
C ARG A 232 -10.61 -9.17 16.78
N ILE A 233 -11.17 -9.99 17.67
CA ILE A 233 -11.78 -11.27 17.32
C ILE A 233 -12.98 -11.49 18.24
N GLN A 234 -14.15 -10.96 17.88
CA GLN A 234 -15.41 -11.40 18.47
C GLN A 234 -16.28 -12.00 17.38
N ALA A 235 -16.51 -13.30 17.52
CA ALA A 235 -17.14 -14.24 16.60
C ALA A 235 -18.63 -13.98 16.27
N PHE A 236 -19.09 -12.76 16.52
CA PHE A 236 -20.28 -12.15 15.97
C PHE A 236 -19.91 -10.68 15.85
N TYR A 237 -20.04 -10.07 14.67
CA TYR A 237 -19.79 -8.63 14.53
C TYR A 237 -20.89 -7.82 15.24
N ASN A 238 -20.89 -7.82 16.57
CA ASN A 238 -21.48 -6.76 17.40
C ASN A 238 -20.52 -5.58 17.29
N LEU A 239 -20.77 -4.73 16.31
CA LEU A 239 -19.87 -3.62 16.02
C LEU A 239 -20.03 -2.46 17.01
N PHE A 240 -21.08 -2.42 17.83
CA PHE A 240 -21.28 -1.52 19.00
C PHE A 240 -22.39 -2.05 19.95
N PRO A 241 -22.50 -1.56 21.21
CA PRO A 241 -23.69 -1.80 22.03
C PRO A 241 -24.85 -0.94 21.52
N GLY A 242 -25.81 -1.55 20.82
CA GLY A 242 -27.11 -0.93 20.55
C GLY A 242 -27.73 -1.05 19.15
N SER A 243 -27.04 -1.56 18.12
CA SER A 243 -27.66 -1.66 16.77
C SER A 243 -27.06 -2.72 15.83
N GLU A 244 -27.97 -3.56 15.32
CA GLU A 244 -28.07 -4.35 14.08
C GLU A 244 -27.00 -5.37 13.65
N ARG A 245 -27.49 -6.62 13.48
CA ARG A 245 -26.74 -7.84 13.13
C ARG A 245 -26.69 -7.99 11.61
N ILE A 246 -25.52 -7.85 10.97
CA ILE A 246 -25.32 -8.25 9.57
C ILE A 246 -24.67 -9.64 9.59
N LEU A 247 -25.36 -10.66 9.06
CA LEU A 247 -24.97 -12.06 9.30
C LEU A 247 -24.43 -12.80 8.07
N CYS A 248 -24.17 -12.14 6.93
CA CYS A 248 -23.74 -12.87 5.73
C CYS A 248 -23.21 -12.03 4.53
N ALA A 249 -22.68 -10.82 4.62
CA ALA A 249 -22.42 -10.03 3.39
C ALA A 249 -21.11 -10.37 2.65
N GLY A 250 -21.10 -10.41 1.31
CA GLY A 250 -19.86 -10.45 0.50
C GLY A 250 -19.13 -9.10 0.52
N ILE A 251 -19.90 -8.05 0.21
CA ILE A 251 -19.55 -6.65 0.45
C ILE A 251 -20.57 -6.07 1.43
N ALA A 252 -20.09 -5.49 2.52
CA ALA A 252 -20.91 -4.83 3.53
C ALA A 252 -20.72 -3.32 3.50
N CYS A 253 -21.80 -2.57 3.31
CA CYS A 253 -21.76 -1.10 3.34
C CYS A 253 -22.50 -0.59 4.58
N ARG A 254 -21.82 0.24 5.38
CA ARG A 254 -22.39 0.82 6.60
C ARG A 254 -22.94 2.22 6.33
N SER A 255 -24.14 2.49 6.80
CA SER A 255 -24.74 3.83 6.66
C SER A 255 -23.90 4.91 7.37
N PRO A 256 -23.76 6.12 6.80
CA PRO A 256 -24.14 6.51 5.42
C PRO A 256 -23.05 6.18 4.39
N VAL A 257 -23.39 5.70 3.18
CA VAL A 257 -22.44 5.63 2.04
C VAL A 257 -23.03 6.39 0.86
N ASN A 258 -22.25 7.31 0.26
CA ASN A 258 -22.68 8.13 -0.88
C ASN A 258 -21.88 7.73 -2.14
N ASN A 259 -22.56 7.34 -3.22
CA ASN A 259 -21.96 6.88 -4.50
C ASN A 259 -21.08 5.63 -4.34
N LEU A 260 -21.71 4.47 -4.38
CA LEU A 260 -21.04 3.17 -4.46
C LEU A 260 -21.21 2.60 -5.88
N TYR A 261 -20.09 2.24 -6.50
CA TYR A 261 -20.07 1.56 -7.79
C TYR A 261 -19.45 0.17 -7.64
N VAL A 262 -20.20 -0.85 -8.03
CA VAL A 262 -19.77 -2.25 -7.98
C VAL A 262 -19.90 -2.86 -9.37
N ASP A 263 -18.80 -3.32 -9.93
CA ASP A 263 -18.79 -3.96 -11.25
C ASP A 263 -18.17 -5.35 -11.20
N ASN A 264 -18.77 -6.26 -11.98
CA ASN A 264 -18.28 -7.59 -12.29
C ASN A 264 -17.78 -8.42 -11.09
N VAL A 265 -18.64 -8.58 -10.08
CA VAL A 265 -18.33 -9.36 -8.87
C VAL A 265 -18.92 -10.77 -8.97
N TYR A 266 -18.08 -11.78 -8.80
CA TYR A 266 -18.46 -13.18 -8.72
C TYR A 266 -18.28 -13.66 -7.29
N MET A 267 -19.29 -14.29 -6.72
CA MET A 267 -19.22 -14.80 -5.36
C MET A 267 -19.56 -16.29 -5.35
N TYR A 268 -18.72 -17.07 -4.66
CA TYR A 268 -18.78 -18.53 -4.61
C TYR A 268 -18.81 -19.03 -3.16
N GLY A 269 -19.66 -20.00 -2.86
CA GLY A 269 -19.85 -20.56 -1.51
C GLY A 269 -21.09 -20.03 -0.79
N PHE A 270 -21.15 -20.16 0.53
CA PHE A 270 -22.34 -19.79 1.32
C PHE A 270 -22.24 -18.36 1.90
N PHE A 271 -22.97 -17.41 1.30
CA PHE A 271 -22.96 -15.99 1.68
C PHE A 271 -24.28 -15.31 1.24
N CYS A 272 -24.42 -14.05 1.64
CA CYS A 272 -25.38 -13.08 1.10
C CYS A 272 -24.61 -12.08 0.24
N GLY A 273 -25.02 -11.87 -1.01
CA GLY A 273 -24.20 -11.22 -2.04
C GLY A 273 -23.72 -9.81 -1.65
N LEU A 274 -24.61 -8.84 -1.72
CA LEU A 274 -24.34 -7.46 -1.32
C LEU A 274 -25.26 -7.08 -0.17
N THR A 275 -24.71 -6.51 0.91
CA THR A 275 -25.51 -5.90 1.98
C THR A 275 -25.25 -4.41 2.05
N VAL A 276 -26.29 -3.64 1.82
CA VAL A 276 -26.30 -2.19 2.03
C VAL A 276 -27.15 -1.91 3.26
N ALA A 277 -26.53 -1.70 4.42
CA ALA A 277 -27.23 -1.67 5.71
C ALA A 277 -27.70 -0.27 6.13
N GLY A 278 -28.89 -0.25 6.73
CA GLY A 278 -29.60 0.87 7.35
C GLY A 278 -30.93 0.40 7.94
N LEU A 279 -30.94 -0.72 8.68
CA LEU A 279 -32.17 -1.43 9.05
C LEU A 279 -32.91 -0.84 10.28
N VAL A 280 -32.32 0.11 11.04
CA VAL A 280 -33.06 0.86 12.10
C VAL A 280 -32.91 2.39 12.02
N SER A 281 -34.09 3.01 12.14
CA SER A 281 -34.43 4.43 12.35
C SER A 281 -34.00 5.44 11.27
N SER A 282 -34.80 5.48 10.19
CA SER A 282 -35.62 6.60 9.68
C SER A 282 -35.34 8.07 10.04
N THR A 283 -34.16 8.50 10.47
CA THR A 283 -33.87 9.93 10.66
C THR A 283 -32.67 10.40 9.86
N ALA A 284 -32.97 11.22 8.85
CA ALA A 284 -32.12 12.12 8.06
C ALA A 284 -31.43 11.55 6.79
N SER A 285 -32.12 11.71 5.66
CA SER A 285 -31.66 12.53 4.51
C SER A 285 -30.23 12.39 3.93
N ASP A 286 -29.65 11.20 3.81
CA ASP A 286 -28.41 11.05 3.02
C ASP A 286 -28.63 10.33 1.69
N THR A 287 -28.09 10.93 0.63
CA THR A 287 -28.41 10.70 -0.78
C THR A 287 -27.65 9.50 -1.33
N LYS A 288 -28.35 8.42 -1.72
CA LYS A 288 -27.73 7.12 -2.05
C LYS A 288 -27.90 6.77 -3.53
N ASN A 289 -26.82 6.91 -4.31
CA ASN A 289 -26.69 6.32 -5.65
C ASN A 289 -25.85 5.05 -5.54
N ILE A 290 -26.48 3.89 -5.74
CA ILE A 290 -25.79 2.60 -5.77
C ILE A 290 -25.98 2.02 -7.15
N GLN A 291 -24.86 1.82 -7.85
CA GLN A 291 -24.85 1.19 -9.15
C GLN A 291 -24.11 -0.13 -9.07
N VAL A 292 -24.82 -1.20 -9.41
CA VAL A 292 -24.30 -2.55 -9.53
C VAL A 292 -24.48 -2.98 -10.97
N ASN A 293 -23.38 -3.17 -11.70
CA ASN A 293 -23.48 -3.59 -13.09
C ASN A 293 -23.74 -5.10 -13.17
N THR A 294 -22.74 -5.93 -12.85
CA THR A 294 -22.89 -7.39 -12.89
C THR A 294 -22.54 -8.03 -11.55
N ILE A 295 -23.43 -8.86 -11.02
CA ILE A 295 -23.18 -9.71 -9.85
C ILE A 295 -23.60 -11.17 -10.14
N HIS A 296 -22.67 -12.10 -9.89
CA HIS A 296 -22.90 -13.54 -9.99
C HIS A 296 -22.83 -14.20 -8.62
N VAL A 297 -23.79 -15.07 -8.31
CA VAL A 297 -23.86 -15.81 -7.05
C VAL A 297 -24.18 -17.29 -7.31
N ASP A 298 -23.40 -18.22 -6.73
CA ASP A 298 -23.51 -19.66 -7.01
C ASP A 298 -24.31 -20.47 -5.97
N THR A 299 -24.38 -20.00 -4.72
CA THR A 299 -25.06 -20.64 -3.60
C THR A 299 -25.56 -19.54 -2.68
N ILE A 300 -26.87 -19.37 -2.57
CA ILE A 300 -27.44 -18.19 -1.92
C ILE A 300 -28.07 -18.58 -0.58
N ASP A 301 -27.67 -17.88 0.49
CA ASP A 301 -28.57 -17.68 1.63
C ASP A 301 -29.57 -16.58 1.22
N TRP A 302 -29.13 -15.31 1.14
CA TRP A 302 -29.92 -14.17 0.60
C TRP A 302 -29.17 -13.44 -0.52
N GLY A 303 -29.80 -13.15 -1.67
CA GLY A 303 -29.12 -12.60 -2.87
C GLY A 303 -28.53 -11.20 -2.66
N VAL A 304 -29.34 -10.15 -2.83
CA VAL A 304 -28.96 -8.76 -2.53
C VAL A 304 -29.86 -8.26 -1.41
N LEU A 305 -29.28 -7.84 -0.29
CA LEU A 305 -30.01 -7.29 0.84
C LEU A 305 -29.84 -5.78 0.89
N ILE A 306 -30.97 -5.07 0.86
CA ILE A 306 -31.01 -3.61 0.84
C ILE A 306 -31.81 -3.14 2.06
N GLY A 307 -31.15 -2.41 2.96
CA GLY A 307 -31.75 -1.78 4.14
C GLY A 307 -32.28 -0.37 3.87
N GLY A 308 -32.79 0.27 4.92
CA GLY A 308 -33.45 1.57 4.87
C GLY A 308 -32.60 2.74 4.31
N GLY A 309 -33.27 3.64 3.61
CA GLY A 309 -32.74 4.92 3.14
C GLY A 309 -32.03 4.89 1.77
N VAL A 310 -31.98 3.77 1.05
CA VAL A 310 -31.51 3.78 -0.35
C VAL A 310 -32.50 4.51 -1.25
N ARG A 311 -32.04 5.54 -1.97
CA ARG A 311 -32.87 6.36 -2.86
C ARG A 311 -32.91 5.79 -4.27
N ASP A 312 -31.72 5.57 -4.85
CA ASP A 312 -31.57 5.09 -6.22
C ASP A 312 -30.65 3.86 -6.21
N ILE A 313 -31.21 2.71 -6.61
CA ILE A 313 -30.45 1.50 -6.89
C ILE A 313 -30.67 1.11 -8.35
N TYR A 314 -29.55 0.90 -9.05
CA TYR A 314 -29.54 0.36 -10.40
C TYR A 314 -28.77 -0.95 -10.40
N ILE A 315 -29.44 -2.04 -10.76
CA ILE A 315 -28.84 -3.36 -10.97
C ILE A 315 -29.03 -3.69 -12.45
N GLU A 316 -27.94 -3.75 -13.21
CA GLU A 316 -27.99 -4.06 -14.64
C GLU A 316 -28.18 -5.57 -14.86
N THR A 317 -27.41 -6.41 -14.16
CA THR A 317 -27.45 -7.88 -14.29
C THR A 317 -27.21 -8.57 -12.95
N LEU A 318 -28.15 -9.43 -12.53
CA LEU A 318 -28.02 -10.35 -11.40
C LEU A 318 -28.20 -11.78 -11.90
N ILE A 319 -27.17 -12.61 -11.73
CA ILE A 319 -27.18 -14.01 -12.16
C ILE A 319 -27.04 -14.90 -10.92
N ALA A 320 -28.02 -15.78 -10.73
CA ALA A 320 -28.10 -16.72 -9.62
C ALA A 320 -28.16 -18.15 -10.15
N ASP A 321 -27.06 -18.88 -10.02
CA ASP A 321 -26.96 -20.27 -10.44
C ASP A 321 -27.27 -21.19 -9.24
N ASN A 322 -27.82 -22.38 -9.48
CA ASN A 322 -28.10 -23.41 -8.44
C ASN A 322 -28.98 -22.99 -7.24
N ILE A 323 -30.01 -22.14 -7.45
CA ILE A 323 -30.99 -21.81 -6.40
C ILE A 323 -31.73 -23.09 -5.95
N THR A 324 -31.38 -23.60 -4.78
CA THR A 324 -32.17 -24.64 -4.12
C THR A 324 -33.12 -23.92 -3.17
N ALA A 325 -34.42 -23.90 -3.45
CA ALA A 325 -35.40 -23.26 -2.58
C ALA A 325 -35.40 -23.95 -1.21
N ILE A 326 -34.80 -23.32 -0.20
CA ILE A 326 -34.96 -23.75 1.20
C ILE A 326 -36.30 -23.18 1.65
N SER A 327 -37.29 -24.05 1.89
CA SER A 327 -38.62 -23.61 2.33
C SER A 327 -38.54 -22.88 3.68
N PRO A 328 -39.39 -21.88 3.93
CA PRO A 328 -39.37 -21.16 5.20
C PRO A 328 -39.77 -22.11 6.34
N SER A 329 -38.98 -22.13 7.41
CA SER A 329 -39.38 -22.60 8.74
C SER A 329 -39.62 -21.41 9.65
#